data_AF-A0A7X0G4R1-F1
#
_entry.id   AF-A0A7X0G4R1-F1
#
_cell.length_a   1.000
_cell.length_b   1.000
_cell.length_c   1.000
_cell.angle_alpha   90.00
_cell.angle_beta   90.00
_cell.angle_gamma   90.00
#
_symmetry.space_group_name_H-M   'P 1'
#
loop_
_entity.id
_entity.type
_entity.pdbx_description
1 polymer ?
#
loop_
_entity_poly.entity_id
_entity_poly.type
_entity_poly.pdbx_seq_one_letter_code
_entity_poly.pdbx_strand_id
1 'polypeptide(L)' 'MPDDTAVIDPVPIRVLEARRIEARYGATAVWFGYFTRHWWALVDLAWLVEGKTPDRLGEAIVAARRRDLLRAAGGT' A
#
# COMPACT_ATOMS: atom_id res chain seq x y z
N MET A 1 19.44 -25.64 26.95
CA MET A 1 18.55 -24.47 26.95
C MET A 1 17.82 -24.47 25.62
N PRO A 2 16.49 -24.67 25.58
CA PRO A 2 15.76 -24.45 24.35
C PRO A 2 15.84 -22.96 24.02
N ASP A 3 16.09 -22.65 22.75
CA ASP A 3 16.12 -21.31 22.21
C ASP A 3 14.74 -20.66 22.37
N ASP A 4 14.61 -19.72 23.30
CA ASP A 4 13.37 -19.03 23.71
C ASP A 4 13.00 -17.92 22.69
N THR A 5 13.33 -18.13 21.42
CA THR A 5 13.04 -17.20 20.33
C THR A 5 11.63 -17.46 19.83
N ALA A 6 10.67 -16.63 20.25
CA ALA A 6 9.32 -16.67 19.70
C ALA A 6 9.34 -16.40 18.20
N VAL A 7 8.78 -17.32 17.41
CA VAL A 7 8.56 -17.11 15.97
C VAL A 7 7.42 -16.11 15.81
N ILE A 8 7.74 -14.87 15.46
CA ILE A 8 6.74 -13.86 15.12
C ILE A 8 6.22 -14.18 13.72
N ASP A 9 4.94 -14.50 13.60
CA ASP A 9 4.26 -14.49 12.30
C ASP A 9 4.12 -13.03 11.84
N PRO A 10 4.78 -12.62 10.73
CA PRO A 10 4.68 -11.25 10.24
C PRO A 10 3.34 -10.96 9.56
N VAL A 11 2.52 -11.98 9.24
CA VAL A 11 1.29 -11.81 8.47
C VAL A 11 0.28 -10.89 9.15
N PRO A 12 -0.11 -11.11 10.42
CA PRO A 12 -1.04 -10.22 11.12
C PRO A 12 -0.55 -8.77 11.21
N ILE A 13 0.77 -8.57 11.35
CA ILE A 13 1.38 -7.24 11.41
C ILE A 13 1.20 -6.51 10.08
N ARG A 14 1.46 -7.19 8.95
CA ARG A 14 1.31 -6.60 7.61
C ARG A 14 -0.15 -6.32 7.27
N VAL A 15 -1.08 -7.18 7.69
CA VAL A 15 -2.51 -6.94 7.50
C VAL A 15 -2.96 -5.71 8.28
N LEU A 16 -2.56 -5.58 9.55
CA LEU A 16 -2.91 -4.41 10.36
C LEU A 16 -2.34 -3.11 9.78
N GLU A 17 -1.09 -3.15 9.32
CA GLU A 17 -0.43 -2.02 8.66
C GLU A 17 -1.12 -1.63 7.35
N ALA A 18 -1.49 -2.61 6.51
CA ALA A 18 -2.29 -2.36 5.31
C ALA A 18 -3.60 -1.63 5.64
N ARG A 19 -4.37 -2.11 6.63
CA ARG A 19 -5.63 -1.49 7.07
C ARG A 19 -5.45 -0.05 7.54
N ARG A 20 -4.34 0.27 8.21
CA ARG A 20 -4.02 1.65 8.63
C ARG A 20 -3.78 2.57 7.42
N ILE A 21 -3.10 2.06 6.40
CA ILE A 21 -2.86 2.81 5.16
C ILE A 21 -4.18 3.01 4.41
N GLU A 22 -5.01 1.96 4.26
CA GLU A 22 -6.35 2.07 3.65
C GLU A 22 -7.18 3.15 4.36
N ALA A 23 -7.24 3.12 5.69
CA ALA A 23 -7.97 4.12 6.48
C ALA A 23 -7.45 5.55 6.27
N ARG A 24 -6.14 5.72 6.07
CA ARG A 24 -5.52 7.03 5.82
C ARG A 24 -5.85 7.58 4.43
N TYR A 25 -5.93 6.72 3.42
CA TYR A 25 -6.06 7.14 2.01
C TYR A 25 -7.45 6.92 1.40
N GLY A 26 -8.38 6.24 2.08
CA GLY A 26 -9.77 6.09 1.62
C GLY A 26 -9.91 4.98 0.58
N ALA A 27 -10.52 5.28 -0.58
CA ALA A 27 -10.84 4.32 -1.65
C ALA A 27 -9.59 3.71 -2.29
N THR A 28 -8.89 2.85 -1.55
CA THR A 28 -7.64 2.21 -1.93
C THR A 28 -7.59 0.86 -1.26
N ALA A 29 -7.37 -0.20 -2.04
CA ALA A 29 -7.04 -1.51 -1.49
C ALA A 29 -5.53 -1.59 -1.32
N VAL A 30 -5.04 -1.97 -0.13
CA VAL A 30 -3.60 -2.01 0.17
C VAL A 30 -3.21 -3.41 0.65
N TRP A 31 -2.05 -3.89 0.22
CA TRP A 31 -1.50 -5.16 0.69
C TRP A 31 0.03 -5.18 0.62
N PHE A 32 0.64 -6.09 1.37
CA PHE A 32 2.05 -6.43 1.25
C PHE A 32 2.22 -7.64 0.35
N GLY A 33 3.03 -7.52 -0.70
CA GLY A 33 3.38 -8.63 -1.58
C GLY A 33 4.50 -9.46 -0.97
N TYR A 34 4.21 -10.67 -0.47
CA TYR A 34 5.22 -11.53 0.16
C TYR A 34 6.34 -11.97 -0.78
N PHE A 35 6.02 -12.21 -2.06
CA PHE A 35 6.99 -12.57 -3.07
C PHE A 35 7.89 -11.39 -3.47
N THR A 36 7.31 -10.21 -3.70
CA THR A 36 8.08 -9.01 -4.12
C THR A 36 8.73 -8.27 -2.95
N ARG A 37 8.28 -8.55 -1.72
CA ARG A 37 8.63 -7.83 -0.48
C ARG A 37 8.33 -6.33 -0.53
N HIS A 38 7.38 -5.91 -1.37
CA HIS A 38 6.97 -4.52 -1.53
C HIS A 38 5.50 -4.33 -1.12
N TRP A 39 5.14 -3.08 -0.86
CA TRP A 39 3.77 -2.63 -0.64
C TRP A 39 3.11 -2.28 -1.96
N TRP A 40 1.82 -2.61 -2.05
CA TRP A 40 1.00 -2.37 -3.23
C TRP A 40 -0.30 -1.70 -2.84
N ALA A 41 -0.78 -0.85 -3.74
CA ALA A 41 -2.08 -0.21 -3.61
C ALA A 41 -2.80 -0.16 -4.95
N LEU A 42 -4.07 -0.54 -4.97
CA LEU A 42 -4.99 -0.24 -6.06
C LEU A 42 -5.79 1.01 -5.67
N VAL A 43 -5.44 2.14 -6.28
CA VAL A 43 -5.95 3.48 -5.95
C VAL A 43 -7.14 3.81 -6.84
N ASP A 44 -8.27 4.13 -6.21
CA ASP A 44 -9.52 4.57 -6.85
C ASP A 44 -9.96 3.65 -8.01
N LEU A 45 -9.67 2.35 -7.88
CA LEU A 45 -9.91 1.29 -8.88
C LEU A 45 -9.26 1.52 -10.26
N ALA A 46 -8.32 2.46 -10.37
CA ALA A 46 -7.74 2.88 -11.66
C ALA A 46 -6.22 2.71 -11.74
N TRP A 47 -5.51 2.84 -10.62
CA TRP A 47 -4.05 2.89 -10.61
C TRP A 47 -3.46 1.87 -9.66
N LEU A 48 -2.68 0.93 -10.19
CA LEU A 48 -1.85 0.04 -9.38
C LEU A 48 -0.49 0.71 -9.13
N VAL A 49 -0.15 0.94 -7.88
CA VAL A 49 1.12 1.54 -7.47
C VAL A 49 1.86 0.70 -6.46
N GLU A 50 3.17 0.89 -6.41
CA GLU A 50 4.11 0.13 -5.60
C GLU A 50 4.94 1.06 -4.70
N GLY A 51 5.32 0.57 -3.52
CA GLY A 51 6.27 1.24 -2.63
C GLY A 51 7.10 0.24 -1.83
N LYS A 52 8.40 0.51 -1.66
CA LYS A 52 9.29 -0.36 -0.83
C LYS A 52 8.95 -0.31 0.67
N THR A 53 8.33 0.78 1.11
CA THR A 53 7.90 1.00 2.49
C THR A 53 6.48 1.59 2.48
N PRO A 54 5.75 1.55 3.62
CA PRO A 54 4.45 2.20 3.75
C PRO A 54 4.47 3.67 3.35
N ASP A 55 5.51 4.41 3.75
CA ASP A 55 5.64 5.83 3.43
C ASP A 55 5.83 6.07 1.93
N ARG A 56 6.68 5.26 1.28
CA ARG A 56 6.86 5.32 -0.18
C ARG A 56 5.61 4.94 -0.94
N LEU A 57 4.83 3.98 -0.42
CA LEU A 57 3.52 3.67 -0.99
C LEU A 57 2.58 4.87 -0.85
N GLY A 58 2.56 5.54 0.30
CA GLY A 58 1.77 6.74 0.53
C GLY A 58 2.08 7.87 -0.45
N GLU A 59 3.36 8.11 -0.73
CA GLU A 59 3.81 9.06 -1.77
C GLU A 59 3.27 8.66 -3.16
N ALA A 60 3.37 7.38 -3.52
CA ALA A 60 2.91 6.86 -4.80
C ALA A 60 1.38 6.97 -4.98
N ILE A 61 0.61 6.72 -3.91
CA ILE A 61 -0.85 6.89 -3.90
C ILE A 61 -1.23 8.35 -4.20
N VAL A 62 -0.59 9.31 -3.53
CA VAL A 62 -0.84 10.74 -3.76
C VAL A 62 -0.48 11.15 -5.18
N ALA A 63 0.64 10.65 -5.71
CA ALA A 63 1.05 10.91 -7.08
C ALA A 63 0.04 10.34 -8.11
N ALA A 64 -0.47 9.13 -7.90
CA ALA A 64 -1.47 8.52 -8.77
C ALA A 64 -2.76 9.34 -8.85
N ARG A 65 -3.27 9.83 -7.71
CA ARG A 65 -4.45 10.70 -7.67
C ARG A 65 -4.25 12.00 -8.42
N ARG A 66 -3.08 12.63 -8.27
CA ARG A 66 -2.76 13.86 -9.04
C ARG A 66 -2.76 13.59 -10.54
N ARG A 67 -2.23 12.45 -10.97
CA ARG A 67 -2.26 12.05 -12.38
C ARG A 67 -3.69 11.86 -12.89
N ASP A 68 -4.55 11.25 -12.09
CA ASP A 68 -5.95 11.02 -12.46
C ASP A 68 -6.73 12.33 -12.63
N LEU A 69 -6.56 13.28 -11.70
CA LEU A 69 -7.15 14.62 -11.81
C LEU A 69 -6.69 15.36 -13.07
N LEU A 70 -5.40 15.28 -13.41
CA LEU A 70 -4.87 15.88 -14.63
C LEU A 70 -5.44 15.22 -15.90
N ARG A 71 -5.60 13.90 -15.90
CA ARG A 71 -6.25 13.17 -16.99
C ARG A 71 -7.70 13.62 -17.17
N ALA A 72 -8.45 13.81 -16.08
CA ALA A 72 -9.83 14.28 -16.13
C ALA A 72 -9.93 15.73 -16.66
N ALA A 73 -8.99 16.61 -16.31
CA ALA A 73 -8.98 18.01 -16.74
C ALA A 73 -8.55 18.20 -18.21
N GLY A 74 -7.77 17.29 -18.78
CA GLY A 74 -7.24 17.37 -20.16
C GLY A 74 -8.10 16.71 -21.24
N GLY A 75 -9.24 16.11 -20.87
CA GLY A 75 -10.19 15.52 -21.83
C GLY A 75 -11.28 16.51 -22.21
N THR A 76 -11.00 17.40 -23.17
CA THR A 76 -12.01 18.19 -23.92
C THR A 76 -11.75 18.04 -25.41
#